data_AF-A0A7X1HG88-F1
#
_entry.id   AF-A0A7X1HG88-F1
#
_cell.length_a   1.000
_cell.length_b   1.000
_cell.length_c   1.000
_cell.angle_alpha   90.00
_cell.angle_beta   90.00
_cell.angle_gamma   90.00
#
_symmetry.space_group_name_H-M   'P 1'
#
loop_
_entity.id
_entity.type
_entity.pdbx_description
1 polymer ?
#
loop_
_entity_poly.entity_id
_entity_poly.type
_entity_poly.pdbx_seq_one_letter_code
_entity_poly.pdbx_strand_id
1 'polypeptide(L)'
;MYLRDERNSHGDKKHGLGATGSVSGQSSGPRSGRPSLRDMLERHDDYLDFLRARVSMLEGQVNSMEFEEPKPEPQSAAPQEKPAPQTTARQGLGSNPDARPSAEEMADWKPLIDPLVVIDILKRSHRILIASTIVGGVFAGAYAMTLPKLWIASSDILVDPRQIRAVGDQLTTDQLPTDASLAVVESQARIVKSNSVLLKVIDAANLKQDPEFNGSLTPSGLGGLWQRASSANEQNIESRVLNHLHRVINVNRDEKTFIFSISAETRDPEKSARLANIVSSVFQRELASMQSDAVRRTSDELAGRLADLRMKLEEAEKAAESFRNSNDLVNVDGKLIVDNDLKLLNEKLSALRVETAGLRAKITSIAKMSASSGSDLALPEDVSSDTIAVLRTRYADLSKELEAIAARYGPQHPKYIEASSQAGGMRNQIREELGRIRSALQVELDRSLQQEVALTSRLRELKDTQASNNDRLVTLRELEREAAARRSVYESFLLRTRETGEQEAITLANVQVLSEARPPLEPIGPSRKIIALGGLIAGFGVGVLIALGLNFARLRKNRDEATV
;
A
#
# COMPACT_ATOMS: atom_id res chain seq x y z
N MET A 1 54.27 -25.78 -10.05
CA MET A 1 54.77 -27.14 -10.33
C MET A 1 56.18 -27.25 -9.75
N TYR A 2 56.30 -27.68 -8.49
CA TYR A 2 57.30 -28.63 -7.98
C TYR A 2 57.11 -28.72 -6.45
N LEU A 3 56.75 -29.93 -6.04
CA LEU A 3 56.50 -30.38 -4.68
C LEU A 3 57.83 -30.49 -3.90
N ARG A 4 57.80 -30.24 -2.59
CA ARG A 4 58.79 -30.83 -1.68
C ARG A 4 58.20 -31.11 -0.31
N ASP A 5 57.88 -32.39 -0.18
CA ASP A 5 57.97 -33.33 0.93
C ASP A 5 58.17 -32.91 2.39
N GLU A 6 57.52 -33.75 3.20
CA GLU A 6 57.39 -33.83 4.65
C GLU A 6 58.70 -34.08 5.42
N ARG A 7 58.72 -33.68 6.71
CA ARG A 7 59.24 -34.56 7.78
C ARG A 7 58.78 -34.18 9.19
N ASN A 8 58.36 -35.24 9.90
CA ASN A 8 57.97 -35.39 11.30
C ASN A 8 58.99 -34.90 12.36
N SER A 9 58.47 -34.54 13.55
CA SER A 9 59.03 -34.88 14.88
C SER A 9 58.00 -34.51 15.98
N HIS A 10 57.24 -35.45 16.56
CA HIS A 10 57.50 -36.25 17.77
C HIS A 10 57.56 -35.52 19.13
N GLY A 11 56.65 -35.94 20.02
CA GLY A 11 56.81 -36.00 21.48
C GLY A 11 55.90 -35.06 22.28
N ASP A 12 55.32 -35.40 23.43
CA ASP A 12 55.19 -36.65 24.19
C ASP A 12 54.31 -36.32 25.43
N LYS A 13 53.49 -37.29 25.91
CA LYS A 13 52.99 -37.52 27.30
C LYS A 13 52.24 -36.42 28.08
N LYS A 14 51.38 -36.69 29.08
CA LYS A 14 50.52 -37.80 29.56
C LYS A 14 49.84 -37.29 30.87
N HIS A 15 48.78 -37.99 31.30
CA HIS A 15 48.07 -37.95 32.61
C HIS A 15 46.91 -36.93 32.73
N GLY A 16 45.72 -37.29 33.22
CA GLY A 16 45.20 -38.55 33.75
C GLY A 16 43.90 -38.29 34.54
N LEU A 17 43.05 -39.33 34.63
CA LEU A 17 41.83 -39.48 35.47
C LEU A 17 40.65 -38.55 35.13
N GLY A 18 39.39 -38.97 34.96
CA GLY A 18 38.71 -40.19 35.38
C GLY A 18 37.60 -39.83 36.37
N ALA A 19 36.37 -39.58 35.91
CA ALA A 19 35.14 -39.81 36.68
C ALA A 19 33.88 -39.63 35.81
N THR A 20 32.99 -40.58 36.00
CA THR A 20 31.63 -40.82 35.50
C THR A 20 30.63 -39.69 35.72
N GLY A 21 29.66 -39.53 34.81
CA GLY A 21 28.44 -38.76 35.06
C GLY A 21 27.63 -38.46 33.80
N SER A 22 26.73 -39.36 33.44
CA SER A 22 25.67 -39.18 32.43
C SER A 22 24.75 -38.00 32.77
N VAL A 23 24.26 -37.27 31.76
CA VAL A 23 22.82 -36.98 31.47
C VAL A 23 22.67 -35.77 30.51
N SER A 24 21.97 -36.05 29.40
CA SER A 24 21.12 -35.18 28.54
C SER A 24 21.52 -33.75 28.14
N GLY A 25 21.40 -33.45 26.85
CA GLY A 25 21.08 -32.09 26.39
C GLY A 25 21.74 -31.69 25.07
N GLN A 26 21.26 -32.25 23.96
CA GLN A 26 21.52 -31.72 22.62
C GLN A 26 20.99 -30.28 22.51
N SER A 27 21.87 -29.31 22.28
CA SER A 27 21.53 -28.12 21.50
C SER A 27 22.81 -27.56 20.86
N SER A 28 23.01 -27.88 19.59
CA SER A 28 24.01 -27.24 18.74
C SER A 28 23.28 -26.83 17.46
N GLY A 29 22.76 -25.60 17.46
CA GLY A 29 22.18 -24.97 16.28
C GLY A 29 23.25 -24.75 15.20
N PRO A 30 22.91 -24.85 13.91
CA PRO A 30 23.88 -24.65 12.85
C PRO A 30 24.17 -23.15 12.67
N ARG A 31 25.46 -22.84 12.53
CA ARG A 31 25.99 -21.54 12.10
C ARG A 31 25.34 -21.14 10.77
N SER A 32 24.78 -19.93 10.73
CA SER A 32 24.28 -19.28 9.52
C SER A 32 25.44 -18.91 8.58
N GLY A 33 25.88 -19.86 7.77
CA GLY A 33 26.67 -19.58 6.58
C GLY A 33 25.78 -19.00 5.49
N ARG A 34 26.23 -17.95 4.79
CA ARG A 34 25.58 -17.45 3.58
C ARG A 34 25.46 -18.62 2.58
N PRO A 35 24.28 -18.86 1.97
CA PRO A 35 24.10 -19.96 1.04
C PRO A 35 25.05 -19.79 -0.15
N SER A 36 25.62 -20.89 -0.61
CA SER A 36 26.51 -20.88 -1.77
C SER A 36 25.70 -20.57 -3.04
N LEU A 37 26.33 -19.98 -4.07
CA LEU A 37 25.69 -19.74 -5.37
C LEU A 37 25.06 -21.02 -5.97
N ARG A 38 25.58 -22.19 -5.60
CA ARG A 38 25.05 -23.49 -6.00
C ARG A 38 23.74 -23.81 -5.30
N ASP A 39 23.64 -23.57 -3.99
CA ASP A 39 22.37 -23.72 -3.23
C ASP A 39 21.30 -22.72 -3.69
N MET A 40 21.71 -21.54 -4.16
CA MET A 40 20.79 -20.53 -4.70
C MET A 40 20.27 -20.91 -6.09
N LEU A 41 21.09 -21.58 -6.90
CA LEU A 41 20.69 -22.10 -8.22
C LEU A 41 19.80 -23.35 -8.09
N GLU A 42 20.12 -24.26 -7.16
CA GLU A 42 19.32 -25.45 -6.89
C GLU A 42 17.91 -25.08 -6.38
N ARG A 43 17.80 -24.06 -5.51
CA ARG A 43 16.50 -23.48 -5.12
C ARG A 43 15.76 -22.79 -6.26
N HIS A 44 16.48 -22.29 -7.27
CA HIS A 44 15.84 -21.67 -8.43
C HIS A 44 15.25 -22.73 -9.36
N ASP A 45 15.96 -23.85 -9.55
CA ASP A 45 15.46 -25.00 -10.31
C ASP A 45 14.25 -25.67 -9.60
N ASP A 46 14.29 -25.80 -8.27
CA ASP A 46 13.13 -26.26 -7.48
C ASP A 46 11.92 -25.33 -7.64
N TYR A 47 12.15 -24.02 -7.74
CA TYR A 47 11.08 -23.04 -7.97
C TYR A 47 10.52 -23.12 -9.40
N LEU A 48 11.37 -23.38 -10.39
CA LEU A 48 10.93 -23.57 -11.78
C LEU A 48 10.15 -24.88 -11.95
N ASP A 49 10.54 -25.96 -11.26
CA ASP A 49 9.79 -27.22 -11.26
C ASP A 49 8.47 -27.10 -10.50
N PHE A 50 8.42 -26.33 -9.41
CA PHE A 50 7.17 -25.96 -8.75
C PHE A 50 6.25 -25.16 -9.67
N LEU A 51 6.78 -24.19 -10.42
CA LEU A 51 6.00 -23.42 -11.40
C LEU A 51 5.51 -24.30 -12.56
N ARG A 52 6.34 -25.21 -13.08
CA ARG A 52 5.90 -26.18 -14.12
C ARG A 52 4.82 -27.13 -13.59
N ALA A 53 4.93 -27.60 -12.36
CA ALA A 53 3.91 -28.43 -11.72
C ALA A 53 2.60 -27.65 -11.49
N ARG A 54 2.69 -26.35 -11.20
CA ARG A 54 1.52 -25.48 -11.06
C ARG A 54 0.87 -25.18 -12.41
N VAL A 55 1.66 -24.98 -13.45
CA VAL A 55 1.19 -24.76 -14.82
C VAL A 55 0.55 -26.04 -15.38
N SER A 56 1.11 -27.23 -15.14
CA SER A 56 0.50 -28.49 -15.56
C SER A 56 -0.79 -28.83 -14.80
N MET A 57 -0.89 -28.44 -13.52
CA MET A 57 -2.16 -28.49 -12.77
C MET A 57 -3.22 -27.56 -13.38
N LEU A 58 -2.83 -26.35 -13.79
CA LEU A 58 -3.72 -25.39 -14.43
C LEU A 58 -4.11 -25.85 -15.85
N GLU A 59 -3.18 -26.43 -16.62
CA GLU A 59 -3.49 -27.05 -17.92
C GLU A 59 -4.42 -28.27 -17.76
N GLY A 60 -4.26 -29.04 -16.68
CA GLY A 60 -5.20 -30.11 -16.33
C GLY A 60 -6.59 -29.59 -15.94
N GLN A 61 -6.68 -28.47 -15.23
CA GLN A 61 -7.95 -27.81 -14.93
C GLN A 61 -8.60 -27.17 -16.16
N VAL A 62 -7.80 -26.61 -17.06
CA VAL A 62 -8.27 -26.01 -18.32
C VAL A 62 -8.72 -27.09 -19.32
N ASN A 63 -8.03 -28.24 -19.40
CA ASN A 63 -8.51 -29.38 -20.20
C ASN A 63 -9.72 -30.09 -19.57
N SER A 64 -9.94 -29.99 -18.27
CA SER A 64 -11.19 -30.45 -17.63
C SER A 64 -12.35 -29.46 -17.79
N MET A 65 -12.08 -28.25 -18.29
CA MET A 65 -13.08 -27.30 -18.79
C MET A 65 -13.29 -27.48 -20.29
N GLU A 66 -13.37 -28.73 -20.74
CA GLU A 66 -13.84 -29.05 -22.07
C GLU A 66 -15.30 -28.59 -22.17
N PHE A 67 -15.50 -27.63 -23.06
CA PHE A 67 -16.78 -27.06 -23.44
C PHE A 67 -17.83 -28.17 -23.62
N GLU A 68 -18.87 -28.13 -22.81
CA GLU A 68 -20.15 -28.73 -23.19
C GLU A 68 -20.66 -27.93 -24.38
N GLU A 69 -20.43 -28.45 -25.59
CA GLU A 69 -21.03 -27.90 -26.81
C GLU A 69 -22.55 -27.79 -26.60
N PRO A 70 -23.16 -26.63 -26.86
CA PRO A 70 -24.61 -26.56 -26.91
C PRO A 70 -25.07 -27.39 -28.10
N LYS A 71 -25.72 -28.52 -27.80
CA LYS A 71 -26.53 -29.27 -28.76
C LYS A 71 -27.39 -28.29 -29.55
N PRO A 72 -27.48 -28.37 -30.89
CA PRO A 72 -28.33 -27.46 -31.64
C PRO A 72 -29.77 -27.73 -31.24
N GLU A 73 -30.36 -26.82 -30.47
CA GLU A 73 -31.81 -26.73 -30.36
C GLU A 73 -32.35 -26.44 -31.77
N PRO A 74 -33.40 -27.15 -32.22
CA PRO A 74 -34.10 -26.73 -33.41
C PRO A 74 -34.67 -25.32 -33.15
N GLN A 75 -34.39 -24.42 -34.08
CA GLN A 75 -34.95 -23.09 -34.19
C GLN A 75 -36.43 -23.08 -33.81
N SER A 76 -36.74 -22.64 -32.59
CA SER A 76 -38.10 -22.27 -32.21
C SER A 76 -38.29 -20.82 -32.61
N ALA A 77 -39.02 -20.65 -33.70
CA ALA A 77 -39.46 -19.37 -34.23
C ALA A 77 -40.30 -18.59 -33.18
N ALA A 78 -40.36 -17.28 -33.41
CA ALA A 78 -41.25 -16.28 -32.82
C ALA A 78 -42.56 -16.78 -32.16
N PRO A 79 -43.11 -16.07 -31.15
CA PRO A 79 -44.52 -16.17 -30.83
C PRO A 79 -45.34 -15.56 -31.98
N GLN A 80 -45.58 -16.36 -33.02
CA GLN A 80 -46.68 -16.14 -33.96
C GLN A 80 -47.92 -16.82 -33.38
N GLU A 81 -48.83 -15.96 -32.92
CA GLU A 81 -50.25 -15.95 -33.31
C GLU A 81 -50.74 -17.26 -33.97
N LYS A 82 -51.44 -18.11 -33.19
CA LYS A 82 -52.26 -19.18 -33.75
C LYS A 82 -53.52 -18.57 -34.38
N PRO A 83 -53.76 -18.71 -35.69
CA PRO A 83 -55.05 -18.40 -36.28
C PRO A 83 -55.99 -19.60 -36.17
N ALA A 84 -57.28 -19.28 -36.09
CA ALA A 84 -58.38 -20.21 -36.29
C ALA A 84 -58.29 -20.90 -37.67
N PRO A 85 -58.71 -22.16 -37.81
CA PRO A 85 -59.10 -22.68 -39.12
C PRO A 85 -60.59 -22.42 -39.34
N GLN A 86 -60.87 -21.58 -40.33
CA GLN A 86 -62.17 -21.55 -40.99
C GLN A 86 -62.38 -22.84 -41.78
N THR A 87 -63.59 -23.33 -41.64
CA THR A 87 -64.39 -24.04 -42.62
C THR A 87 -63.98 -23.78 -44.08
N THR A 88 -63.73 -24.84 -44.86
CA THR A 88 -64.28 -24.89 -46.23
C THR A 88 -64.50 -26.32 -46.67
N ALA A 89 -65.68 -26.52 -47.25
CA ALA A 89 -66.21 -27.74 -47.82
C ALA A 89 -65.35 -28.35 -48.93
N ARG A 90 -65.36 -29.69 -49.01
CA ARG A 90 -65.44 -30.51 -50.24
C ARG A 90 -65.74 -31.95 -49.81
N GLN A 91 -66.96 -32.46 -50.05
CA GLN A 91 -67.35 -33.19 -51.26
C GLN A 91 -66.42 -34.37 -51.59
N GLY A 92 -67.00 -35.57 -51.57
CA GLY A 92 -66.62 -36.63 -52.51
C GLY A 92 -66.21 -37.96 -51.89
N LEU A 93 -67.16 -38.89 -51.90
CA LEU A 93 -66.99 -40.31 -52.23
C LEU A 93 -65.86 -41.09 -51.53
N GLY A 94 -66.25 -41.79 -50.46
CA GLY A 94 -65.62 -43.02 -50.01
C GLY A 94 -66.70 -44.09 -49.89
N SER A 95 -66.64 -45.07 -50.78
CA SER A 95 -67.60 -46.14 -51.00
C SER A 95 -67.41 -47.33 -50.06
N ASN A 96 -68.54 -47.82 -49.54
CA ASN A 96 -68.87 -49.24 -49.27
C ASN A 96 -68.28 -49.90 -47.98
N PRO A 97 -68.87 -51.04 -47.52
CA PRO A 97 -70.02 -51.06 -46.63
C PRO A 97 -69.79 -51.99 -45.41
N ASP A 98 -70.84 -52.20 -44.62
CA ASP A 98 -71.01 -53.31 -43.67
C ASP A 98 -70.18 -53.31 -42.37
N ALA A 99 -70.75 -52.68 -41.34
CA ALA A 99 -70.94 -53.32 -40.04
C ALA A 99 -71.83 -52.44 -39.15
N ARG A 100 -73.10 -52.82 -38.96
CA ARG A 100 -73.88 -52.37 -37.80
C ARG A 100 -73.54 -53.27 -36.63
N PRO A 101 -73.33 -52.69 -35.43
CA PRO A 101 -74.09 -53.18 -34.30
C PRO A 101 -74.95 -52.07 -33.67
N SER A 102 -76.13 -52.54 -33.26
CA SER A 102 -77.20 -52.01 -32.42
C SER A 102 -76.94 -50.78 -31.54
N ALA A 103 -77.93 -49.89 -31.61
CA ALA A 103 -78.21 -48.82 -30.66
C ALA A 103 -78.69 -49.40 -29.33
N GLU A 104 -77.91 -49.21 -28.27
CA GLU A 104 -78.34 -49.13 -26.86
C GLU A 104 -77.11 -48.80 -26.01
N GLU A 105 -76.97 -47.52 -25.65
CA GLU A 105 -76.23 -46.94 -24.49
C GLU A 105 -75.75 -45.52 -24.82
N MET A 106 -76.70 -44.57 -24.85
CA MET A 106 -76.38 -43.15 -24.62
C MET A 106 -76.89 -42.80 -23.22
N ALA A 107 -75.98 -42.86 -22.26
CA ALA A 107 -76.21 -42.44 -20.89
C ALA A 107 -76.41 -40.92 -20.80
N ASP A 108 -77.47 -40.57 -20.09
CA ASP A 108 -78.02 -39.25 -19.75
C ASP A 108 -76.96 -38.29 -19.16
N TRP A 109 -76.56 -37.25 -19.91
CA TRP A 109 -75.77 -36.12 -19.39
C TRP A 109 -76.71 -34.95 -19.05
N LYS A 110 -76.95 -34.72 -17.75
CA LYS A 110 -77.65 -33.52 -17.25
C LYS A 110 -76.64 -32.47 -16.80
N PRO A 111 -76.67 -31.22 -17.33
CA PRO A 111 -75.83 -30.15 -16.81
C PRO A 111 -76.29 -29.73 -15.40
N LEU A 112 -75.35 -29.54 -14.47
CA LEU A 112 -75.64 -29.15 -13.07
C LEU A 112 -76.21 -27.72 -12.93
N ILE A 113 -76.14 -26.88 -13.97
CA ILE A 113 -76.65 -25.50 -13.96
C ILE A 113 -77.28 -25.22 -15.33
N ASP A 114 -78.60 -25.05 -15.36
CA ASP A 114 -79.34 -24.71 -16.56
C ASP A 114 -79.34 -23.17 -16.76
N PRO A 115 -78.78 -22.62 -17.85
CA PRO A 115 -78.67 -21.18 -18.07
C PRO A 115 -80.02 -20.46 -18.12
N LEU A 116 -81.10 -21.17 -18.50
CA LEU A 116 -82.45 -20.63 -18.51
C LEU A 116 -83.00 -20.40 -17.09
N VAL A 117 -82.63 -21.27 -16.14
CA VAL A 117 -82.99 -21.13 -14.72
C VAL A 117 -82.28 -19.93 -14.09
N VAL A 118 -81.02 -19.67 -14.46
CA VAL A 118 -80.26 -18.51 -13.97
C VAL A 118 -80.90 -17.18 -14.43
N ILE A 119 -81.36 -17.11 -15.68
CA ILE A 119 -82.01 -15.91 -16.24
C ILE A 119 -83.36 -15.66 -15.55
N ASP A 120 -84.13 -16.71 -15.25
CA ASP A 120 -85.42 -16.58 -14.58
C ASP A 120 -85.27 -16.18 -13.10
N ILE A 121 -84.24 -16.71 -12.43
CA ILE A 121 -83.81 -16.27 -11.09
C ILE A 121 -83.43 -14.79 -11.09
N LEU A 122 -82.69 -14.34 -12.10
CA LEU A 122 -82.24 -12.96 -12.23
C LEU A 122 -83.43 -12.01 -12.43
N LYS A 123 -84.38 -12.37 -13.30
CA LYS A 123 -85.61 -11.59 -13.53
C LYS A 123 -86.46 -11.48 -12.26
N ARG A 124 -86.57 -12.56 -11.49
CA ARG A 124 -87.41 -12.62 -10.27
C ARG A 124 -86.75 -11.96 -9.04
N SER A 125 -85.43 -11.84 -9.03
CA SER A 125 -84.63 -11.26 -7.92
C SER A 125 -84.03 -9.89 -8.24
N HIS A 126 -84.38 -9.24 -9.36
CA HIS A 126 -83.82 -7.95 -9.78
C HIS A 126 -83.87 -6.85 -8.69
N ARG A 127 -84.90 -6.85 -7.83
CA ARG A 127 -85.00 -5.91 -6.69
C ARG A 127 -83.91 -6.13 -5.65
N ILE A 128 -83.56 -7.38 -5.36
CA ILE A 128 -82.51 -7.76 -4.40
C ILE A 128 -81.13 -7.42 -4.97
N LEU A 129 -80.92 -7.68 -6.27
CA LEU A 129 -79.68 -7.34 -6.97
C LEU A 129 -79.44 -5.83 -7.04
N ILE A 130 -80.47 -5.06 -7.38
CA ILE A 130 -80.37 -3.59 -7.41
C ILE A 130 -80.13 -3.06 -5.98
N ALA A 131 -80.86 -3.57 -4.98
CA ALA A 131 -80.68 -3.16 -3.59
C ALA A 131 -79.27 -3.49 -3.06
N SER A 132 -78.75 -4.70 -3.29
CA SER A 132 -77.41 -5.09 -2.83
C SER A 132 -76.30 -4.32 -3.54
N THR A 133 -76.47 -4.03 -4.83
CA THR A 133 -75.53 -3.22 -5.62
C THR A 133 -75.49 -1.79 -5.10
N ILE A 134 -76.65 -1.17 -4.88
CA ILE A 134 -76.74 0.19 -4.30
C ILE A 134 -76.15 0.22 -2.89
N VAL A 135 -76.47 -0.75 -2.04
CA VAL A 135 -75.92 -0.84 -0.68
C VAL A 135 -74.40 -1.03 -0.71
N GLY A 136 -73.88 -1.90 -1.57
CA GLY A 136 -72.44 -2.09 -1.75
C GLY A 136 -71.73 -0.82 -2.26
N GLY A 137 -72.33 -0.11 -3.21
CA GLY A 137 -71.81 1.17 -3.71
C GLY A 137 -71.83 2.28 -2.66
N VAL A 138 -72.93 2.42 -1.90
CA VAL A 138 -73.05 3.40 -0.81
C VAL A 138 -72.08 3.08 0.32
N PHE A 139 -71.96 1.82 0.71
CA PHE A 139 -71.02 1.39 1.75
C PHE A 139 -69.58 1.63 1.33
N ALA A 140 -69.19 1.23 0.11
CA ALA A 140 -67.85 1.48 -0.42
C ALA A 140 -67.57 2.98 -0.61
N GLY A 141 -68.58 3.77 -1.01
CA GLY A 141 -68.47 5.22 -1.12
C GLY A 141 -68.28 5.89 0.25
N ALA A 142 -69.04 5.48 1.26
CA ALA A 142 -68.88 5.95 2.64
C ALA A 142 -67.51 5.54 3.20
N TYR A 143 -67.07 4.30 2.97
CA TYR A 143 -65.73 3.84 3.32
C TYR A 143 -64.64 4.63 2.60
N ALA A 144 -64.82 4.94 1.31
CA ALA A 144 -63.90 5.77 0.53
C ALA A 144 -63.78 7.23 1.04
N MET A 145 -64.81 7.74 1.75
CA MET A 145 -64.73 9.04 2.42
C MET A 145 -63.92 8.99 3.71
N THR A 146 -63.81 7.82 4.35
CA THR A 146 -63.00 7.63 5.58
C THR A 146 -61.52 7.42 5.32
N LEU A 147 -61.13 7.05 4.09
CA LEU A 147 -59.72 6.90 3.70
C LEU A 147 -59.04 8.28 3.59
N PRO A 148 -57.92 8.51 4.30
CA PRO A 148 -57.17 9.75 4.17
C PRO A 148 -56.61 9.88 2.74
N LYS A 149 -56.67 11.09 2.20
CA LYS A 149 -55.94 11.43 0.98
C LYS A 149 -54.46 11.56 1.34
N LEU A 150 -53.59 11.06 0.47
CA LEU A 150 -52.15 11.19 0.60
C LEU A 150 -51.64 12.01 -0.57
N TRP A 151 -50.59 12.78 -0.37
CA TRP A 151 -49.96 13.63 -1.37
C TRP A 151 -48.47 13.33 -1.39
N ILE A 152 -47.93 13.12 -2.58
CA ILE A 152 -46.52 12.84 -2.79
C ILE A 152 -45.84 14.04 -3.44
N ALA A 153 -44.74 14.51 -2.85
CA ALA A 153 -43.89 15.53 -3.47
C ALA A 153 -42.45 14.99 -3.52
N SER A 154 -41.76 15.21 -4.63
CA SER A 154 -40.40 14.72 -4.87
C SER A 154 -39.41 15.85 -5.12
N SER A 155 -38.22 15.74 -4.53
CA SER A 155 -37.05 16.56 -4.86
C SER A 155 -36.01 15.70 -5.58
N ASP A 156 -35.47 16.22 -6.67
CA ASP A 156 -34.48 15.51 -7.48
C ASP A 156 -33.08 16.04 -7.17
N ILE A 157 -32.17 15.11 -6.85
CA ILE A 157 -30.78 15.39 -6.51
C ILE A 157 -29.86 14.60 -7.45
N LEU A 158 -28.86 15.28 -7.99
CA LEU A 158 -27.76 14.65 -8.72
C LEU A 158 -26.61 14.34 -7.75
N VAL A 159 -26.14 13.10 -7.78
CA VAL A 159 -24.96 12.66 -7.01
C VAL A 159 -23.92 12.12 -7.98
N ASP A 160 -22.84 12.88 -8.21
CA ASP A 160 -21.82 12.51 -9.19
C ASP A 160 -20.79 11.53 -8.57
N PRO A 161 -20.59 10.31 -9.11
CA PRO A 161 -19.55 9.41 -8.60
C PRO A 161 -18.14 9.79 -9.06
N ARG A 162 -17.97 10.66 -10.07
CA ARG A 162 -16.70 10.85 -10.79
C ARG A 162 -15.63 11.60 -10.00
N GLN A 163 -15.99 12.23 -8.89
CA GLN A 163 -15.09 13.04 -8.08
C GLN A 163 -14.51 12.31 -6.87
N ILE A 164 -14.92 11.07 -6.59
CA ILE A 164 -14.31 10.20 -5.57
C ILE A 164 -13.04 9.58 -6.16
N ARG A 165 -12.08 10.40 -6.58
CA ARG A 165 -10.72 9.93 -6.80
C ARG A 165 -10.06 9.93 -5.43
N ALA A 166 -9.92 8.73 -4.87
CA ALA A 166 -9.17 8.55 -3.64
C ALA A 166 -7.78 9.13 -3.82
N VAL A 167 -7.46 10.07 -2.94
CA VAL A 167 -6.11 10.59 -2.73
C VAL A 167 -5.19 9.40 -2.45
N GLY A 168 -4.23 9.16 -3.34
CA GLY A 168 -3.19 8.18 -3.07
C GLY A 168 -2.63 7.47 -4.30
N ASP A 169 -3.47 6.88 -5.14
CA ASP A 169 -3.00 5.82 -6.05
C ASP A 169 -3.31 6.11 -7.51
N GLN A 170 -2.32 6.66 -8.23
CA GLN A 170 -2.35 6.77 -9.68
C GLN A 170 -1.02 6.31 -10.26
N LEU A 171 -0.93 4.99 -10.48
CA LEU A 171 -0.16 4.44 -11.61
C LEU A 171 -1.02 3.58 -12.55
N THR A 172 -2.32 3.42 -12.29
CA THR A 172 -3.24 2.77 -13.23
C THR A 172 -4.51 3.61 -13.37
N THR A 173 -4.79 4.07 -14.58
CA THR A 173 -6.11 4.63 -14.94
C THR A 173 -7.09 3.47 -15.04
N ASP A 174 -7.44 2.87 -13.90
CA ASP A 174 -8.64 2.04 -13.84
C ASP A 174 -9.79 2.97 -13.48
N GLN A 175 -10.46 3.46 -14.53
CA GLN A 175 -11.86 3.82 -14.38
C GLN A 175 -12.52 2.65 -13.64
N LEU A 176 -13.06 2.89 -12.44
CA LEU A 176 -13.90 1.90 -11.77
C LEU A 176 -14.84 1.32 -12.84
N PRO A 177 -14.93 -0.02 -12.99
CA PRO A 177 -15.94 -0.63 -13.85
C PRO A 177 -17.27 0.04 -13.55
N THR A 178 -18.06 0.33 -14.59
CA THR A 178 -19.31 1.10 -14.47
C THR A 178 -20.17 0.59 -13.30
N ASP A 179 -20.18 -0.73 -13.08
CA ASP A 179 -20.87 -1.43 -11.99
C ASP A 179 -20.38 -1.03 -10.57
N ALA A 180 -19.08 -0.81 -10.37
CA ALA A 180 -18.54 -0.38 -9.09
C ALA A 180 -18.90 1.07 -8.75
N SER A 181 -18.95 1.95 -9.76
CA SER A 181 -19.45 3.32 -9.58
C SER A 181 -20.94 3.36 -9.22
N LEU A 182 -21.73 2.44 -9.78
CA LEU A 182 -23.15 2.28 -9.46
C LEU A 182 -23.37 1.78 -8.03
N ALA A 183 -22.54 0.85 -7.54
CA ALA A 183 -22.62 0.37 -6.16
C ALA A 183 -22.31 1.48 -5.12
N VAL A 184 -21.36 2.36 -5.42
CA VAL A 184 -21.04 3.52 -4.57
C VAL A 184 -22.23 4.49 -4.49
N VAL A 185 -22.86 4.75 -5.64
CA VAL A 185 -24.05 5.61 -5.75
C VAL A 185 -25.25 5.01 -5.00
N GLU A 186 -25.48 3.70 -5.11
CA GLU A 186 -26.54 3.01 -4.35
C GLU A 186 -26.29 3.06 -2.83
N SER A 187 -25.04 2.93 -2.41
CA SER A 187 -24.66 3.09 -1.00
C SER A 187 -25.00 4.50 -0.48
N GLN A 188 -24.71 5.54 -1.28
CA GLN A 188 -25.06 6.92 -0.94
C GLN A 188 -26.57 7.15 -0.85
N ALA A 189 -27.36 6.50 -1.71
CA ALA A 189 -28.83 6.51 -1.62
C ALA A 189 -29.33 5.95 -0.28
N ARG A 190 -28.67 4.91 0.23
CA ARG A 190 -28.99 4.30 1.53
C ARG A 190 -28.68 5.25 2.69
N ILE A 191 -27.68 6.14 2.54
CA ILE A 191 -27.37 7.17 3.54
C ILE A 191 -28.55 8.14 3.72
N VAL A 192 -29.32 8.45 2.66
CA VAL A 192 -30.53 9.30 2.77
C VAL A 192 -31.53 8.74 3.78
N LYS A 193 -31.71 7.41 3.81
CA LYS A 193 -32.59 6.71 4.76
C LYS A 193 -31.88 6.29 6.05
N SER A 194 -30.62 6.67 6.25
CA SER A 194 -29.90 6.32 7.48
C SER A 194 -30.49 7.04 8.69
N ASN A 195 -30.41 6.41 9.87
CA ASN A 195 -30.93 7.01 11.09
C ASN A 195 -30.23 8.35 11.40
N SER A 196 -28.95 8.53 11.07
CA SER A 196 -28.26 9.81 11.31
C SER A 196 -28.86 10.97 10.51
N VAL A 197 -29.23 10.74 9.24
CA VAL A 197 -29.91 11.72 8.39
C VAL A 197 -31.34 11.94 8.87
N LEU A 198 -32.10 10.86 9.10
CA LEU A 198 -33.50 10.96 9.49
C LEU A 198 -33.72 11.62 10.86
N LEU A 199 -32.83 11.37 11.84
CA LEU A 199 -32.88 12.06 13.13
C LEU A 199 -32.67 13.58 12.98
N LYS A 200 -31.70 13.99 12.16
CA LYS A 200 -31.48 15.41 11.84
C LYS A 200 -32.67 16.02 11.09
N VAL A 201 -33.36 15.25 10.25
CA VAL A 201 -34.62 15.67 9.60
C VAL A 201 -35.75 15.84 10.62
N ILE A 202 -35.89 14.93 11.58
CA ILE A 202 -36.90 15.01 12.65
C ILE A 202 -36.75 16.31 13.43
N ASP A 203 -35.52 16.66 13.80
CA ASP A 203 -35.24 17.89 14.52
C ASP A 203 -35.42 19.12 13.62
N ALA A 204 -34.93 19.10 12.38
CA ALA A 204 -35.03 20.22 11.44
C ALA A 204 -36.49 20.53 11.02
N ALA A 205 -37.33 19.52 10.90
CA ALA A 205 -38.75 19.66 10.54
C ALA A 205 -39.68 19.69 11.78
N ASN A 206 -39.13 19.63 13.00
CA ASN A 206 -39.88 19.58 14.26
C ASN A 206 -40.98 18.49 14.29
N LEU A 207 -40.70 17.32 13.70
CA LEU A 207 -41.71 16.25 13.53
C LEU A 207 -42.20 15.64 14.85
N LYS A 208 -41.48 15.84 15.95
CA LYS A 208 -41.91 15.47 17.31
C LYS A 208 -43.20 16.19 17.73
N GLN A 209 -43.45 17.38 17.18
CA GLN A 209 -44.63 18.20 17.46
C GLN A 209 -45.74 18.03 16.42
N ASP A 210 -45.49 17.32 15.32
CA ASP A 210 -46.47 17.14 14.24
C ASP A 210 -47.47 16.02 14.60
N PRO A 211 -48.79 16.28 14.60
CA PRO A 211 -49.80 15.28 14.93
C PRO A 211 -49.85 14.08 13.97
N GLU A 212 -49.36 14.21 12.74
CA GLU A 212 -49.29 13.11 11.77
C GLU A 212 -48.18 12.10 12.11
N PHE A 213 -47.06 12.58 12.67
CA PHE A 213 -45.90 11.76 13.00
C PHE A 213 -45.88 11.33 14.47
N ASN A 214 -46.41 12.19 15.35
CA ASN A 214 -46.58 11.91 16.75
C ASN A 214 -47.97 11.31 17.02
N GLY A 215 -48.05 9.98 16.96
CA GLY A 215 -49.29 9.21 17.19
C GLY A 215 -49.95 9.37 18.56
N SER A 216 -49.41 10.20 19.47
CA SER A 216 -50.07 10.60 20.71
C SER A 216 -51.02 11.80 20.56
N LEU A 217 -50.94 12.54 19.45
CA LEU A 217 -51.69 13.77 19.19
C LEU A 217 -52.97 13.55 18.33
N THR A 218 -53.14 12.38 17.70
CA THR A 218 -54.35 12.04 16.94
C THR A 218 -55.13 10.88 17.57
N PRO A 219 -56.39 11.07 18.01
CA PRO A 219 -57.26 9.96 18.37
C PRO A 219 -57.79 9.32 17.07
N SER A 220 -57.16 8.24 16.61
CA SER A 220 -57.66 7.47 15.45
C SER A 220 -58.62 6.37 15.89
N GLY A 221 -59.92 6.63 15.75
CA GLY A 221 -60.99 5.61 15.68
C GLY A 221 -61.31 4.82 16.96
N LEU A 222 -62.23 3.85 16.84
CA LEU A 222 -62.83 3.06 17.94
C LEU A 222 -61.84 2.28 18.84
N GLY A 223 -60.55 2.24 18.50
CA GLY A 223 -59.47 1.71 19.33
C GLY A 223 -58.81 2.72 20.29
N GLY A 224 -59.07 4.02 20.13
CA GLY A 224 -58.42 5.10 20.88
C GLY A 224 -58.80 5.21 22.36
N LEU A 225 -59.77 4.42 22.83
CA LEU A 225 -60.22 4.43 24.23
C LEU A 225 -59.35 3.54 25.14
N TRP A 226 -58.64 2.55 24.58
CA TRP A 226 -57.81 1.61 25.34
C TRP A 226 -56.34 2.02 25.45
N GLN A 227 -55.90 3.04 24.68
CA GLN A 227 -54.49 3.39 24.51
C GLN A 227 -54.11 4.75 25.13
N ARG A 228 -54.83 5.19 26.18
CA ARG A 228 -54.50 6.40 26.95
C ARG A 228 -53.56 6.16 28.15
N ALA A 229 -53.04 4.94 28.32
CA ALA A 229 -52.28 4.56 29.52
C ALA A 229 -50.85 4.10 29.22
N SER A 230 -50.10 4.86 28.43
CA SER A 230 -48.64 4.67 28.33
C SER A 230 -47.97 6.03 28.40
N SER A 231 -47.40 6.32 29.57
CA SER A 231 -46.56 7.48 29.82
C SER A 231 -45.53 7.64 28.70
N ALA A 232 -45.56 8.82 28.09
CA ALA A 232 -44.65 9.22 27.04
C ALA A 232 -43.22 9.34 27.61
N ASN A 233 -42.42 8.30 27.43
CA ASN A 233 -40.96 8.42 27.52
C ASN A 233 -40.48 9.12 26.23
N GLU A 234 -39.71 10.19 26.33
CA GLU A 234 -39.24 10.98 25.17
C GLU A 234 -38.53 10.10 24.12
N GLN A 235 -37.76 9.09 24.57
CA GLN A 235 -37.11 8.09 23.70
C GLN A 235 -38.10 7.22 22.90
N ASN A 236 -39.32 7.00 23.42
CA ASN A 236 -40.37 6.25 22.72
C ASN A 236 -41.08 7.11 21.67
N ILE A 237 -41.04 8.45 21.79
CA ILE A 237 -41.59 9.37 20.78
C ILE A 237 -40.64 9.42 19.59
N GLU A 238 -39.35 9.64 19.83
CA GLU A 238 -38.35 9.78 18.76
C GLU A 238 -38.25 8.52 17.89
N SER A 239 -38.19 7.34 18.50
CA SER A 239 -38.17 6.06 17.77
C SER A 239 -39.46 5.81 16.97
N ARG A 240 -40.62 6.22 17.47
CA ARG A 240 -41.90 6.11 16.75
C ARG A 240 -41.95 7.06 15.55
N VAL A 241 -41.55 8.31 15.75
CA VAL A 241 -41.48 9.33 14.68
C VAL A 241 -40.48 8.88 13.61
N LEU A 242 -39.32 8.34 14.00
CA LEU A 242 -38.33 7.79 13.09
C LEU A 242 -38.88 6.62 12.25
N ASN A 243 -39.57 5.66 12.88
CA ASN A 243 -40.20 4.54 12.17
C ASN A 243 -41.35 4.98 11.26
N HIS A 244 -42.05 6.07 11.59
CA HIS A 244 -43.05 6.65 10.70
C HIS A 244 -42.40 7.36 9.52
N LEU A 245 -41.36 8.16 9.78
CA LEU A 245 -40.60 8.88 8.77
C LEU A 245 -39.95 7.94 7.74
N HIS A 246 -39.41 6.79 8.18
CA HIS A 246 -38.90 5.74 7.29
C HIS A 246 -39.94 5.23 6.29
N ARG A 247 -41.22 5.20 6.67
CA ARG A 247 -42.32 4.76 5.79
C ARG A 247 -42.80 5.87 4.86
N VAL A 248 -42.75 7.11 5.32
CA VAL A 248 -43.18 8.31 4.59
C VAL A 248 -42.17 8.72 3.52
N ILE A 249 -40.87 8.53 3.78
CA ILE A 249 -39.82 8.88 2.83
C ILE A 249 -39.53 7.70 1.91
N ASN A 250 -39.72 7.91 0.62
CA ASN A 250 -39.25 6.99 -0.39
C ASN A 250 -38.17 7.62 -1.26
N VAL A 251 -37.10 6.87 -1.50
CA VAL A 251 -35.96 7.29 -2.32
C VAL A 251 -35.89 6.32 -3.47
N ASN A 252 -36.07 6.83 -4.68
CA ASN A 252 -35.97 6.04 -5.89
C ASN A 252 -34.88 6.60 -6.81
N ARG A 253 -34.20 5.72 -7.54
CA ARG A 253 -33.20 6.09 -8.55
C ARG A 253 -33.67 5.56 -9.89
N ASP A 254 -33.52 6.38 -10.93
CA ASP A 254 -33.63 5.85 -12.29
C ASP A 254 -32.37 5.05 -12.62
N GLU A 255 -32.52 3.78 -13.00
CA GLU A 255 -31.41 2.83 -13.20
C GLU A 255 -30.33 3.34 -14.14
N LYS A 256 -30.69 4.19 -15.10
CA LYS A 256 -29.79 4.73 -16.14
C LYS A 256 -29.21 6.11 -15.79
N THR A 257 -29.52 6.66 -14.62
CA THR A 257 -29.07 8.00 -14.23
C THR A 257 -28.47 8.03 -12.82
N PHE A 258 -27.74 9.10 -12.53
CA PHE A 258 -27.23 9.42 -11.19
C PHE A 258 -28.17 10.37 -10.41
N ILE A 259 -29.43 10.43 -10.84
CA ILE A 259 -30.46 11.29 -10.24
C ILE A 259 -31.28 10.46 -9.26
N PHE A 260 -31.43 10.97 -8.05
CA PHE A 260 -32.28 10.42 -7.00
C PHE A 260 -33.49 11.31 -6.80
N SER A 261 -34.66 10.70 -6.86
CA SER A 261 -35.92 11.34 -6.49
C SER A 261 -36.25 10.97 -5.05
N ILE A 262 -36.14 11.95 -4.15
CA ILE A 262 -36.51 11.83 -2.75
C ILE A 262 -37.95 12.32 -2.62
N SER A 263 -38.87 11.40 -2.33
CA SER A 263 -40.29 11.66 -2.19
C SER A 263 -40.76 11.53 -0.75
N ALA A 264 -41.68 12.40 -0.34
CA ALA A 264 -42.35 12.34 0.95
C ALA A 264 -43.87 12.24 0.75
N GLU A 265 -44.49 11.28 1.43
CA GLU A 265 -45.93 11.01 1.39
C GLU A 265 -46.61 11.45 2.69
N THR A 266 -47.41 12.52 2.63
CA THR A 266 -48.14 13.04 3.80
C THR A 266 -49.58 13.41 3.46
N ARG A 267 -50.38 13.74 4.48
CA ARG A 267 -51.77 14.21 4.37
C ARG A 267 -51.92 15.66 3.97
N ASP A 268 -50.82 16.37 3.70
CA ASP A 268 -50.85 17.77 3.30
C ASP A 268 -49.86 18.01 2.14
N PRO A 269 -50.32 18.53 0.98
CA PRO A 269 -49.43 18.78 -0.15
C PRO A 269 -48.26 19.73 0.18
N GLU A 270 -48.45 20.73 1.05
CA GLU A 270 -47.36 21.63 1.45
C GLU A 270 -46.35 20.95 2.36
N LYS A 271 -46.84 20.10 3.27
CA LYS A 271 -45.99 19.32 4.17
C LYS A 271 -45.13 18.31 3.41
N SER A 272 -45.71 17.62 2.42
CA SER A 272 -44.95 16.71 1.56
C SER A 272 -43.79 17.42 0.85
N ALA A 273 -44.06 18.59 0.24
CA ALA A 273 -43.03 19.37 -0.44
C ALA A 273 -41.94 19.87 0.53
N ARG A 274 -42.35 20.40 1.68
CA ARG A 274 -41.43 20.88 2.72
C ARG A 274 -40.54 19.74 3.23
N LEU A 275 -41.11 18.58 3.53
CA LEU A 275 -40.38 17.45 4.08
C LEU A 275 -39.36 16.89 3.08
N ALA A 276 -39.74 16.73 1.80
CA ALA A 276 -38.82 16.30 0.74
C ALA A 276 -37.64 17.28 0.56
N ASN A 277 -37.88 18.59 0.61
CA ASN A 277 -36.82 19.61 0.55
C ASN A 277 -35.91 19.59 1.78
N ILE A 278 -36.47 19.41 2.99
CA ILE A 278 -35.68 19.32 4.23
C ILE A 278 -34.77 18.09 4.17
N VAL A 279 -35.29 16.92 3.80
CA VAL A 279 -34.50 15.67 3.66
C VAL A 279 -33.35 15.89 2.69
N SER A 280 -33.62 16.50 1.54
CA SER A 280 -32.61 16.82 0.52
C SER A 280 -31.49 17.72 1.07
N SER A 281 -31.86 18.79 1.78
CA SER A 281 -30.89 19.72 2.38
C SER A 281 -30.06 19.09 3.51
N VAL A 282 -30.68 18.24 4.33
CA VAL A 282 -30.01 17.55 5.44
C VAL A 282 -29.05 16.50 4.89
N PHE A 283 -29.47 15.74 3.88
CA PHE A 283 -28.61 14.79 3.19
C PHE A 283 -27.38 15.46 2.57
N GLN A 284 -27.57 16.59 1.87
CA GLN A 284 -26.47 17.35 1.28
C GLN A 284 -25.45 17.79 2.36
N ARG A 285 -25.94 18.34 3.48
CA ARG A 285 -25.08 18.74 4.60
C ARG A 285 -24.38 17.55 5.26
N GLU A 286 -25.08 16.44 5.46
CA GLU A 286 -24.52 15.23 6.04
C GLU A 286 -23.39 14.68 5.17
N LEU A 287 -23.63 14.55 3.87
CA LEU A 287 -22.64 14.00 2.95
C LEU A 287 -21.41 14.92 2.85
N ALA A 288 -21.60 16.24 2.83
CA ALA A 288 -20.49 17.20 2.90
C ALA A 288 -19.69 17.08 4.21
N SER A 289 -20.37 16.91 5.35
CA SER A 289 -19.70 16.72 6.64
C SER A 289 -18.91 15.41 6.71
N MET A 290 -19.48 14.30 6.21
CA MET A 290 -18.80 13.00 6.15
C MET A 290 -17.55 13.05 5.26
N GLN A 291 -17.63 13.75 4.12
CA GLN A 291 -16.48 13.95 3.25
C GLN A 291 -15.41 14.81 3.92
N SER A 292 -15.79 15.92 4.55
CA SER A 292 -14.85 16.78 5.29
C SER A 292 -14.18 16.03 6.45
N ASP A 293 -14.91 15.19 7.19
CA ASP A 293 -14.35 14.37 8.27
C ASP A 293 -13.40 13.31 7.74
N ALA A 294 -13.74 12.68 6.60
CA ALA A 294 -12.85 11.73 5.94
C ALA A 294 -11.54 12.40 5.50
N VAL A 295 -11.63 13.55 4.81
CA VAL A 295 -10.47 14.36 4.40
C VAL A 295 -9.62 14.72 5.61
N ARG A 296 -10.23 15.27 6.67
CA ARG A 296 -9.50 15.65 7.88
C ARG A 296 -8.75 14.47 8.52
N ARG A 297 -9.38 13.29 8.61
CA ARG A 297 -8.71 12.08 9.14
C ARG A 297 -7.51 11.69 8.28
N THR A 298 -7.65 11.74 6.97
CA THR A 298 -6.53 11.50 6.05
C THR A 298 -5.43 12.54 6.23
N SER A 299 -5.77 13.83 6.33
CA SER A 299 -4.78 14.89 6.60
C SER A 299 -4.06 14.68 7.94
N ASP A 300 -4.77 14.31 9.00
CA ASP A 300 -4.20 14.01 10.32
C ASP A 300 -3.25 12.79 10.25
N GLU A 301 -3.61 11.75 9.48
CA GLU A 301 -2.76 10.58 9.24
C GLU A 301 -1.49 10.93 8.45
N LEU A 302 -1.63 11.71 7.37
CA LEU A 302 -0.50 12.21 6.57
C LEU A 302 0.45 13.08 7.42
N ALA A 303 -0.11 13.96 8.26
CA ALA A 303 0.67 14.79 9.19
C ALA A 303 1.41 13.94 10.23
N GLY A 304 0.75 12.92 10.79
CA GLY A 304 1.37 11.97 11.71
C GLY A 304 2.52 11.20 11.06
N ARG A 305 2.33 10.73 9.81
CA ARG A 305 3.37 10.04 9.06
C ARG A 305 4.55 10.95 8.73
N LEU A 306 4.29 12.20 8.34
CA LEU A 306 5.32 13.19 8.06
C LEU A 306 6.15 13.52 9.32
N ALA A 307 5.51 13.59 10.48
CA ALA A 307 6.18 13.79 11.76
C ALA A 307 7.10 12.60 12.12
N ASP A 308 6.64 11.36 11.93
CA ASP A 308 7.45 10.14 12.11
C ASP A 308 8.66 10.11 11.16
N LEU A 309 8.46 10.42 9.88
CA LEU A 309 9.55 10.52 8.90
C LEU A 309 10.57 11.61 9.28
N ARG A 310 10.09 12.77 9.76
CA ARG A 310 10.97 13.86 10.22
C ARG A 310 11.82 13.42 11.41
N MET A 311 11.21 12.79 12.42
CA MET A 311 11.95 12.30 13.60
C MET A 311 13.01 11.27 13.20
N LYS A 312 12.66 10.34 12.30
CA LYS A 312 13.60 9.33 11.77
C LYS A 312 14.73 9.96 10.96
N LEU A 313 14.45 11.01 10.19
CA LEU A 313 15.48 11.75 9.47
C LEU A 313 16.44 12.42 10.46
N GLU A 314 15.91 13.16 11.43
CA GLU A 314 16.68 13.86 12.45
C GLU A 314 17.56 12.89 13.26
N GLU A 315 17.02 11.73 13.63
CA GLU A 315 17.76 10.67 14.31
C GLU A 315 18.96 10.17 13.47
N ALA A 316 18.74 9.92 12.18
CA ALA A 316 19.81 9.44 11.29
C ALA A 316 20.87 10.51 11.00
N GLU A 317 20.46 11.76 10.81
CA GLU A 317 21.38 12.89 10.65
C GLU A 317 22.23 13.09 11.91
N LYS A 318 21.59 13.05 13.08
CA LYS A 318 22.27 13.15 14.38
C LYS A 318 23.21 11.97 14.62
N ALA A 319 22.84 10.76 14.19
CA ALA A 319 23.72 9.59 14.26
C ALA A 319 24.99 9.80 13.41
N ALA A 320 24.84 10.24 12.15
CA ALA A 320 25.97 10.56 11.28
C ALA A 320 26.86 11.67 11.86
N GLU A 321 26.26 12.75 12.37
CA GLU A 321 26.99 13.88 12.93
C GLU A 321 27.70 13.53 14.24
N SER A 322 27.02 12.85 15.17
CA SER A 322 27.63 12.39 16.41
C SER A 322 28.75 11.38 16.14
N PHE A 323 28.60 10.50 15.16
CA PHE A 323 29.67 9.59 14.73
C PHE A 323 30.87 10.36 14.17
N ARG A 324 30.63 11.37 13.31
CA ARG A 324 31.68 12.25 12.77
C ARG A 324 32.44 12.96 13.90
N ASN A 325 31.72 13.53 14.86
CA ASN A 325 32.30 14.32 15.95
C ASN A 325 33.03 13.45 16.98
N SER A 326 32.47 12.29 17.35
CA SER A 326 33.09 11.38 18.34
C SER A 326 34.33 10.63 17.83
N ASN A 327 34.51 10.56 16.51
CA ASN A 327 35.66 9.91 15.88
C ASN A 327 36.68 10.91 15.31
N ASP A 328 36.54 12.20 15.62
CA ASP A 328 37.40 13.29 15.14
C ASP A 328 37.60 13.28 13.60
N LEU A 329 36.56 12.85 12.86
CA LEU A 329 36.58 12.80 11.39
C LEU A 329 36.33 14.19 10.77
N VAL A 330 36.60 15.26 11.52
CA VAL A 330 36.35 16.65 11.16
C VAL A 330 37.66 17.25 10.64
N ASN A 331 37.64 17.85 9.45
CA ASN A 331 38.76 18.69 9.03
C ASN A 331 38.31 19.93 8.26
N VAL A 332 39.16 20.96 8.30
CA VAL A 332 38.93 22.32 7.81
C VAL A 332 38.84 22.40 6.28
N ASP A 333 39.37 21.41 5.55
CA ASP A 333 39.43 21.38 4.07
C ASP A 333 39.02 20.02 3.44
N GLY A 334 38.33 19.14 4.19
CA GLY A 334 37.83 17.87 3.65
C GLY A 334 38.86 16.75 3.38
N LYS A 335 40.13 16.93 3.79
CA LYS A 335 41.17 15.86 3.85
C LYS A 335 41.40 15.44 5.29
N LEU A 336 41.94 14.25 5.62
CA LEU A 336 42.26 13.92 7.02
C LEU A 336 43.58 14.59 7.44
N ILE A 337 43.69 15.04 8.70
CA ILE A 337 44.95 15.57 9.26
C ILE A 337 46.09 14.55 9.11
N VAL A 338 45.76 13.26 9.28
CA VAL A 338 46.68 12.12 9.15
C VAL A 338 47.27 12.00 7.74
N ASP A 339 46.55 12.39 6.68
CA ASP A 339 47.08 12.32 5.30
C ASP A 339 48.23 13.32 5.07
N ASN A 340 48.10 14.53 5.65
CA ASN A 340 49.14 15.55 5.55
C ASN A 340 50.38 15.14 6.36
N ASP A 341 50.19 14.59 7.56
CA ASP A 341 51.29 14.10 8.40
C ASP A 341 52.01 12.92 7.75
N LEU A 342 51.29 11.97 7.15
CA LEU A 342 51.88 10.85 6.41
C LEU A 342 52.75 11.33 5.24
N LYS A 343 52.28 12.33 4.48
CA LYS A 343 53.05 12.91 3.37
C LYS A 343 54.33 13.58 3.88
N LEU A 344 54.21 14.45 4.88
CA LEU A 344 55.35 15.15 5.48
C LEU A 344 56.38 14.18 6.07
N LEU A 345 55.92 13.12 6.75
CA LEU A 345 56.80 12.13 7.35
C LEU A 345 57.50 11.27 6.29
N ASN A 346 56.82 10.94 5.20
CA ASN A 346 57.41 10.19 4.07
C ASN A 346 58.47 11.02 3.32
N GLU A 347 58.24 12.33 3.16
CA GLU A 347 59.24 13.27 2.64
C GLU A 347 60.47 13.35 3.54
N LYS A 348 60.28 13.52 4.86
CA LYS A 348 61.37 13.52 5.85
C LYS A 348 62.15 12.21 5.87
N LEU A 349 61.47 11.07 5.84
CA LEU A 349 62.11 9.75 5.81
C LEU A 349 62.93 9.54 4.53
N SER A 350 62.43 10.02 3.39
CA SER A 350 63.13 9.92 2.10
C SER A 350 64.39 10.79 2.10
N ALA A 351 64.31 12.03 2.60
CA ALA A 351 65.46 12.90 2.77
C ALA A 351 66.52 12.27 3.68
N LEU A 352 66.10 11.72 4.82
CA LEU A 352 67.01 11.07 5.77
C LEU A 352 67.67 9.80 5.20
N ARG A 353 66.97 9.03 4.36
CA ARG A 353 67.56 7.88 3.66
C ARG A 353 68.66 8.27 2.68
N VAL A 354 68.47 9.38 1.97
CA VAL A 354 69.50 9.94 1.09
C VAL A 354 70.73 10.36 1.89
N GLU A 355 70.52 11.01 3.04
CA GLU A 355 71.59 11.39 3.97
C GLU A 355 72.35 10.16 4.52
N THR A 356 71.64 9.15 5.04
CA THR A 356 72.24 7.88 5.51
C THR A 356 73.05 7.18 4.42
N ALA A 357 72.54 7.14 3.18
CA ALA A 357 73.25 6.56 2.05
C ALA A 357 74.53 7.35 1.72
N GLY A 358 74.47 8.68 1.77
CA GLY A 358 75.61 9.57 1.63
C GLY A 358 76.68 9.31 2.69
N LEU A 359 76.30 9.23 3.97
CA LEU A 359 77.23 8.93 5.08
C LEU A 359 77.91 7.56 4.91
N ARG A 360 77.16 6.52 4.54
CA ARG A 360 77.71 5.17 4.26
C ARG A 360 78.69 5.18 3.09
N ALA A 361 78.38 5.91 2.03
CA ALA A 361 79.27 6.06 0.87
C ALA A 361 80.58 6.76 1.27
N LYS A 362 80.50 7.85 2.05
CA LYS A 362 81.67 8.57 2.58
C LYS A 362 82.55 7.67 3.45
N ILE A 363 81.98 6.94 4.41
CA ILE A 363 82.74 6.00 5.26
C ILE A 363 83.44 4.93 4.42
N THR A 364 82.74 4.35 3.43
CA THR A 364 83.29 3.31 2.56
C THR A 364 84.44 3.84 1.69
N SER A 365 84.32 5.08 1.20
CA SER A 365 85.38 5.73 0.43
C SER A 365 86.66 5.93 1.26
N ILE A 366 86.53 6.43 2.50
CA ILE A 366 87.65 6.62 3.42
C ILE A 366 88.30 5.28 3.79
N ALA A 367 87.49 4.23 3.99
CA ALA A 367 87.98 2.89 4.33
C ALA A 367 88.84 2.29 3.20
N LYS A 368 88.42 2.42 1.93
CA LYS A 368 89.18 1.92 0.77
C LYS A 368 90.53 2.62 0.62
N MET A 369 90.57 3.94 0.79
CA MET A 369 91.81 4.72 0.71
C MET A 369 92.77 4.47 1.88
N SER A 370 92.24 4.26 3.09
CA SER A 370 93.08 3.94 4.26
C SER A 370 93.80 2.60 4.09
N ALA A 371 93.21 1.69 3.30
CA ALA A 371 93.77 0.38 2.97
C ALA A 371 94.69 0.38 1.74
N SER A 372 94.67 1.40 0.87
CA SER A 372 95.54 1.48 -0.30
C SER A 372 96.96 1.91 0.08
N SER A 373 97.92 1.01 -0.09
CA SER A 373 99.36 1.26 0.12
C SER A 373 100.02 2.09 -0.99
N GLY A 374 99.30 2.40 -2.08
CA GLY A 374 99.79 3.15 -3.23
C GLY A 374 99.82 4.67 -3.06
N SER A 375 100.55 5.35 -3.94
CA SER A 375 100.79 6.80 -4.02
C SER A 375 99.56 7.64 -4.41
N ASP A 376 98.44 7.01 -4.73
CA ASP A 376 97.25 7.69 -5.26
C ASP A 376 96.28 8.09 -4.13
N LEU A 377 96.58 9.22 -3.45
CA LEU A 377 95.71 9.84 -2.44
C LEU A 377 94.62 10.71 -3.10
N ALA A 378 93.89 10.19 -4.08
CA ALA A 378 92.75 10.90 -4.68
C ALA A 378 91.53 10.79 -3.75
N LEU A 379 91.22 11.90 -3.04
CA LEU A 379 89.99 12.04 -2.25
C LEU A 379 88.84 12.51 -3.14
N PRO A 380 87.62 11.96 -2.98
CA PRO A 380 86.40 12.64 -3.40
C PRO A 380 86.29 14.01 -2.72
N GLU A 381 85.85 15.03 -3.46
CA GLU A 381 85.74 16.41 -2.98
C GLU A 381 84.88 16.53 -1.72
N ASP A 382 83.90 15.63 -1.55
CA ASP A 382 82.93 15.59 -0.43
C ASP A 382 83.50 15.16 0.93
N VAL A 383 84.80 14.82 1.01
CA VAL A 383 85.53 14.37 2.22
C VAL A 383 86.56 15.43 2.68
N SER A 384 86.51 16.64 2.12
CA SER A 384 87.44 17.72 2.46
C SER A 384 87.29 18.20 3.91
N SER A 385 88.30 17.92 4.73
CA SER A 385 88.61 18.71 5.93
C SER A 385 89.76 19.65 5.60
N ASP A 386 89.75 20.88 6.12
CA ASP A 386 90.86 21.83 5.94
C ASP A 386 92.19 21.22 6.40
N THR A 387 92.17 20.43 7.47
CA THR A 387 93.35 19.71 7.99
C THR A 387 93.91 18.71 6.98
N ILE A 388 93.03 17.91 6.36
CA ILE A 388 93.40 16.95 5.33
C ILE A 388 93.93 17.64 4.07
N ALA A 389 93.34 18.77 3.68
CA ALA A 389 93.82 19.55 2.55
C ALA A 389 95.27 20.03 2.78
N VAL A 390 95.56 20.61 3.96
CA VAL A 390 96.92 21.05 4.31
C VAL A 390 97.91 19.87 4.36
N LEU A 391 97.53 18.75 5.00
CA LEU A 391 98.38 17.57 5.07
C LEU A 391 98.69 16.98 3.68
N ARG A 392 97.71 16.99 2.77
CA ARG A 392 97.90 16.52 1.38
C ARG A 392 98.82 17.42 0.58
N THR A 393 98.67 18.75 0.67
CA THR A 393 99.57 19.66 -0.03
C THR A 393 101.01 19.45 0.43
N ARG A 394 101.24 19.36 1.75
CA ARG A 394 102.58 19.07 2.30
C ARG A 394 103.11 17.72 1.88
N TYR A 395 102.27 16.68 1.83
CA TYR A 395 102.67 15.37 1.34
C TYR A 395 103.05 15.42 -0.15
N ALA A 396 102.27 16.10 -0.98
CA ALA A 396 102.55 16.25 -2.41
C ALA A 396 103.87 17.00 -2.66
N ASP A 397 104.17 18.04 -1.86
CA ASP A 397 105.45 18.76 -1.94
C ASP A 397 106.64 17.87 -1.57
N LEU A 398 106.53 17.10 -0.47
CA LEU A 398 107.54 16.11 -0.05
C LEU A 398 107.70 14.97 -1.07
N SER A 399 106.61 14.51 -1.70
CA SER A 399 106.66 13.50 -2.75
C SER A 399 107.39 13.99 -3.99
N LYS A 400 107.18 15.24 -4.42
CA LYS A 400 107.93 15.84 -5.54
C LYS A 400 109.41 15.97 -5.21
N GLU A 401 109.75 16.37 -3.98
CA GLU A 401 111.13 16.45 -3.53
C GLU A 401 111.80 15.07 -3.51
N LEU A 402 111.08 14.04 -3.06
CA LEU A 402 111.54 12.65 -3.09
C LEU A 402 111.84 12.16 -4.51
N GLU A 403 110.96 12.43 -5.47
CA GLU A 403 111.18 12.08 -6.88
C GLU A 403 112.41 12.78 -7.46
N ALA A 404 112.61 14.07 -7.14
CA ALA A 404 113.78 14.83 -7.55
C ALA A 404 115.09 14.29 -6.95
N ILE A 405 115.08 13.95 -5.65
CA ILE A 405 116.24 13.35 -4.96
C ILE A 405 116.54 11.96 -5.52
N ALA A 406 115.51 11.13 -5.75
CA ALA A 406 115.65 9.79 -6.30
C ALA A 406 116.27 9.81 -7.70
N ALA A 407 115.81 10.71 -8.57
CA ALA A 407 116.35 10.88 -9.92
C ALA A 407 117.83 11.31 -9.93
N ARG A 408 118.27 12.07 -8.91
CA ARG A 408 119.63 12.64 -8.86
C ARG A 408 120.64 11.78 -8.10
N TYR A 409 120.24 11.14 -7.00
CA TYR A 409 121.14 10.47 -6.06
C TYR A 409 120.84 8.98 -5.86
N GLY A 410 119.72 8.49 -6.38
CA GLY A 410 119.27 7.12 -6.20
C GLY A 410 118.68 6.81 -4.81
N PRO A 411 118.03 5.64 -4.64
CA PRO A 411 117.22 5.31 -3.47
C PRO A 411 118.02 4.95 -2.20
N GLN A 412 119.34 4.78 -2.26
CA GLN A 412 120.17 4.44 -1.09
C GLN A 412 120.83 5.67 -0.44
N HIS A 413 120.68 6.85 -1.02
CA HIS A 413 121.34 8.06 -0.52
C HIS A 413 120.73 8.53 0.83
N PRO A 414 121.52 8.98 1.83
CA PRO A 414 121.00 9.41 3.13
C PRO A 414 119.88 10.45 3.07
N LYS A 415 119.99 11.43 2.16
CA LYS A 415 118.94 12.45 1.94
C LYS A 415 117.61 11.85 1.46
N TYR A 416 117.66 10.78 0.66
CA TYR A 416 116.45 10.08 0.22
C TYR A 416 115.79 9.37 1.40
N ILE A 417 116.58 8.72 2.26
CA ILE A 417 116.07 8.03 3.45
C ILE A 417 115.42 9.02 4.43
N GLU A 418 116.04 10.18 4.64
CA GLU A 418 115.49 11.24 5.48
C GLU A 418 114.16 11.78 4.94
N ALA A 419 114.12 12.19 3.67
CA ALA A 419 112.90 12.68 3.02
C ALA A 419 111.80 11.60 2.97
N SER A 420 112.18 10.33 2.80
CA SER A 420 111.27 9.18 2.79
C SER A 420 110.64 8.96 4.17
N SER A 421 111.42 9.12 5.24
CA SER A 421 110.93 9.07 6.62
C SER A 421 109.96 10.21 6.92
N GLN A 422 110.26 11.44 6.48
CA GLN A 422 109.37 12.60 6.64
C GLN A 422 108.05 12.42 5.87
N ALA A 423 108.10 11.94 4.63
CA ALA A 423 106.91 11.61 3.84
C ALA A 423 106.10 10.47 4.48
N GLY A 424 106.77 9.46 5.05
CA GLY A 424 106.13 8.39 5.82
C GLY A 424 105.42 8.90 7.08
N GLY A 425 106.04 9.82 7.82
CA GLY A 425 105.44 10.51 8.96
C GLY A 425 104.19 11.31 8.59
N MET A 426 104.28 12.11 7.52
CA MET A 426 103.13 12.88 6.99
C MET A 426 101.99 11.94 6.54
N ARG A 427 102.33 10.81 5.91
CA ARG A 427 101.34 9.79 5.51
C ARG A 427 100.63 9.17 6.71
N ASN A 428 101.34 8.92 7.80
CA ASN A 428 100.73 8.42 9.04
C ASN A 428 99.78 9.46 9.66
N GLN A 429 100.15 10.74 9.67
CA GLN A 429 99.27 11.84 10.11
C GLN A 429 97.99 11.93 9.26
N ILE A 430 98.10 11.78 7.93
CA ILE A 430 96.93 11.71 7.05
C ILE A 430 96.04 10.51 7.42
N ARG A 431 96.63 9.33 7.68
CA ARG A 431 95.86 8.12 8.04
C ARG A 431 95.16 8.28 9.40
N GLU A 432 95.82 8.89 10.38
CA GLU A 432 95.23 9.19 11.68
C GLU A 432 94.06 10.17 11.55
N GLU A 433 94.21 11.21 10.75
CA GLU A 433 93.16 12.19 10.52
C GLU A 433 91.97 11.58 9.74
N LEU A 434 92.22 10.76 8.72
CA LEU A 434 91.19 9.96 8.06
C LEU A 434 90.47 9.01 9.04
N GLY A 435 91.20 8.44 10.00
CA GLY A 435 90.65 7.64 11.09
C GLY A 435 89.69 8.42 11.99
N ARG A 436 90.07 9.64 12.38
CA ARG A 436 89.23 10.56 13.16
C ARG A 436 87.97 10.97 12.39
N ILE A 437 88.11 11.37 11.13
CA ILE A 437 86.98 11.71 10.26
C ILE A 437 86.03 10.51 10.13
N ARG A 438 86.56 9.31 9.90
CA ARG A 438 85.76 8.08 9.82
C ARG A 438 84.98 7.84 11.12
N SER A 439 85.62 7.98 12.29
CA SER A 439 84.92 7.80 13.57
C SER A 439 83.81 8.84 13.78
N ALA A 440 84.03 10.10 13.39
CA ALA A 440 83.00 11.13 13.46
C ALA A 440 81.81 10.81 12.52
N LEU A 441 82.09 10.37 11.29
CA LEU A 441 81.06 9.95 10.34
C LEU A 441 80.30 8.70 10.79
N GLN A 442 80.95 7.78 11.52
CA GLN A 442 80.29 6.60 12.10
C GLN A 442 79.26 7.01 13.17
N VAL A 443 79.60 7.97 14.04
CA VAL A 443 78.67 8.52 15.02
C VAL A 443 77.48 9.20 14.34
N GLU A 444 77.72 9.98 13.28
CA GLU A 444 76.65 10.60 12.50
C GLU A 444 75.79 9.56 11.77
N LEU A 445 76.39 8.50 11.24
CA LEU A 445 75.66 7.40 10.62
C LEU A 445 74.75 6.70 11.64
N ASP A 446 75.26 6.39 12.82
CA ASP A 446 74.47 5.75 13.88
C ASP A 446 73.31 6.64 14.32
N ARG A 447 73.53 7.95 14.43
CA ARG A 447 72.47 8.94 14.70
C ARG A 447 71.42 8.94 13.59
N SER A 448 71.83 8.98 12.32
CA SER A 448 70.93 8.97 11.17
C SER A 448 70.10 7.67 11.11
N LEU A 449 70.71 6.52 11.44
CA LEU A 449 70.01 5.24 11.52
C LEU A 449 68.98 5.19 12.65
N GLN A 450 69.32 5.73 13.84
CA GLN A 450 68.36 5.84 14.94
C GLN A 450 67.15 6.72 14.56
N GLN A 451 67.40 7.84 13.87
CA GLN A 451 66.34 8.69 13.34
C GLN A 451 65.50 7.98 12.27
N GLU A 452 66.13 7.17 11.40
CA GLU A 452 65.41 6.41 10.37
C GLU A 452 64.48 5.38 11.01
N VAL A 453 64.94 4.66 12.04
CA VAL A 453 64.14 3.70 12.80
C VAL A 453 62.95 4.40 13.48
N ALA A 454 63.19 5.55 14.13
CA ALA A 454 62.16 6.32 14.82
C ALA A 454 61.10 6.91 13.87
N LEU A 455 61.52 7.44 12.72
CA LEU A 455 60.59 7.92 11.68
C LEU A 455 59.82 6.76 11.06
N THR A 456 60.47 5.62 10.84
CA THR A 456 59.81 4.42 10.30
C THR A 456 58.76 3.87 11.27
N SER A 457 59.03 3.83 12.58
CA SER A 457 58.05 3.39 13.58
C SER A 457 56.86 4.33 13.64
N ARG A 458 57.10 5.65 13.66
CA ARG A 458 56.03 6.66 13.65
C ARG A 458 55.19 6.62 12.38
N LEU A 459 55.82 6.31 11.23
CA LEU A 459 55.11 6.11 9.97
C LEU A 459 54.21 4.88 9.98
N ARG A 460 54.62 3.78 10.65
CA ARG A 460 53.75 2.61 10.83
C ARG A 460 52.56 2.94 11.73
N GLU A 461 52.79 3.60 12.86
CA GLU A 461 51.74 4.03 13.78
C GLU A 461 50.69 4.93 13.10
N LEU A 462 51.15 5.90 12.30
CA LEU A 462 50.25 6.74 11.51
C LEU A 462 49.51 5.96 10.42
N LYS A 463 50.14 4.98 9.78
CA LYS A 463 49.47 4.11 8.80
C LYS A 463 48.39 3.25 9.44
N ASP A 464 48.64 2.71 10.63
CA ASP A 464 47.67 1.91 11.38
C ASP A 464 46.49 2.78 11.82
N THR A 465 46.78 4.01 12.28
CA THR A 465 45.76 5.02 12.60
C THR A 465 44.93 5.38 11.36
N GLN A 466 45.57 5.54 10.19
CA GLN A 466 44.89 5.82 8.93
C GLN A 466 43.99 4.66 8.49
N ALA A 467 44.42 3.41 8.67
CA ALA A 467 43.59 2.24 8.38
C ALA A 467 42.33 2.22 9.25
N SER A 468 42.47 2.48 10.56
CA SER A 468 41.31 2.60 11.46
C SER A 468 40.39 3.77 11.08
N ASN A 469 40.96 4.91 10.68
CA ASN A 469 40.17 6.04 10.21
C ASN A 469 39.42 5.73 8.91
N ASN A 470 40.03 4.99 7.98
CA ASN A 470 39.35 4.55 6.76
C ASN A 470 38.14 3.65 7.08
N ASP A 471 38.25 2.73 8.04
CA ASP A 471 37.12 1.91 8.49
C ASP A 471 36.00 2.78 9.06
N ARG A 472 36.35 3.79 9.87
CA ARG A 472 35.39 4.78 10.41
C ARG A 472 34.76 5.65 9.31
N LEU A 473 35.49 5.99 8.25
CA LEU A 473 34.94 6.73 7.11
C LEU A 473 33.93 5.87 6.33
N VAL A 474 34.13 4.56 6.24
CA VAL A 474 33.16 3.66 5.60
C VAL A 474 31.84 3.65 6.39
N THR A 475 31.91 3.52 7.73
CA THR A 475 30.72 3.58 8.58
C THR A 475 30.06 4.96 8.57
N LEU A 476 30.84 6.05 8.54
CA LEU A 476 30.30 7.39 8.38
C LEU A 476 29.52 7.53 7.06
N ARG A 477 30.09 7.08 5.94
CA ARG A 477 29.40 7.09 4.62
C ARG A 477 28.16 6.20 4.58
N GLU A 478 28.10 5.17 5.40
CA GLU A 478 26.89 4.35 5.55
C GLU A 478 25.79 5.14 6.27
N LEU A 479 26.10 5.76 7.40
CA LEU A 479 25.17 6.63 8.15
C LEU A 479 24.71 7.84 7.31
N GLU A 480 25.61 8.46 6.55
CA GLU A 480 25.27 9.55 5.64
C GLU A 480 24.35 9.09 4.50
N ARG A 481 24.57 7.89 3.95
CA ARG A 481 23.69 7.30 2.95
C ARG A 481 22.32 6.97 3.53
N GLU A 482 22.26 6.48 4.75
CA GLU A 482 20.99 6.25 5.46
C GLU A 482 20.23 7.56 5.68
N ALA A 483 20.90 8.61 6.17
CA ALA A 483 20.31 9.93 6.34
C ALA A 483 19.80 10.51 5.00
N ALA A 484 20.58 10.38 3.93
CA ALA A 484 20.18 10.83 2.59
C ALA A 484 18.97 10.05 2.04
N ALA A 485 18.92 8.74 2.27
CA ALA A 485 17.77 7.91 1.88
C ALA A 485 16.49 8.33 2.63
N ARG A 486 16.59 8.51 3.96
CA ARG A 486 15.46 9.00 4.77
C ARG A 486 15.02 10.40 4.35
N ARG A 487 15.97 11.28 3.97
CA ARG A 487 15.68 12.64 3.48
C ARG A 487 14.88 12.61 2.19
N SER A 488 15.29 11.78 1.22
CA SER A 488 14.57 11.62 -0.05
C SER A 488 13.13 11.12 0.15
N VAL A 489 12.92 10.16 1.07
CA VAL A 489 11.57 9.67 1.42
C VAL A 489 10.74 10.77 2.10
N TYR A 490 11.33 11.53 3.03
CA TYR A 490 10.65 12.65 3.68
C TYR A 490 10.25 13.75 2.67
N GLU A 491 11.17 14.16 1.80
CA GLU A 491 10.93 15.22 0.81
C GLU A 491 9.89 14.82 -0.23
N SER A 492 9.95 13.58 -0.74
CA SER A 492 8.95 13.06 -1.68
C SER A 492 7.56 12.96 -1.04
N PHE A 493 7.46 12.48 0.21
CA PHE A 493 6.20 12.41 0.93
C PHE A 493 5.64 13.79 1.29
N LEU A 494 6.52 14.74 1.64
CA LEU A 494 6.14 16.15 1.89
C LEU A 494 5.57 16.79 0.63
N LEU A 495 6.24 16.62 -0.51
CA LEU A 495 5.78 17.13 -1.80
C LEU A 495 4.41 16.54 -2.15
N ARG A 496 4.27 15.21 -2.05
CA ARG A 496 3.00 14.51 -2.30
C ARG A 496 1.88 15.00 -1.40
N THR A 497 2.15 15.20 -0.11
CA THR A 497 1.15 15.71 0.85
C THR A 497 0.71 17.12 0.49
N ARG A 498 1.63 17.99 0.04
CA ARG A 498 1.27 19.34 -0.43
C ARG A 498 0.43 19.29 -1.71
N GLU A 499 0.82 18.48 -2.69
CA GLU A 499 0.03 18.31 -3.93
C GLU A 499 -1.39 17.80 -3.65
N THR A 500 -1.53 16.83 -2.76
CA THR A 500 -2.82 16.32 -2.28
C THR A 500 -3.65 17.41 -1.62
N GLY A 501 -3.08 18.16 -0.67
CA GLY A 501 -3.82 19.18 0.08
C GLY A 501 -4.38 20.29 -0.82
N GLU A 502 -3.64 20.69 -1.85
CA GLU A 502 -4.11 21.67 -2.85
C GLU A 502 -5.24 21.09 -3.74
N GLN A 503 -5.25 19.79 -4.04
CA GLN A 503 -6.32 19.14 -4.81
C GLN A 503 -7.62 18.95 -3.99
N GLU A 504 -7.50 18.69 -2.69
CA GLU A 504 -8.65 18.51 -1.79
C GLU A 504 -9.49 19.80 -1.66
N ALA A 505 -8.86 20.97 -1.67
CA ALA A 505 -9.54 22.27 -1.60
C ALA A 505 -10.48 22.55 -2.80
N ILE A 506 -10.28 21.86 -3.93
CA ILE A 506 -11.00 22.10 -5.19
C ILE A 506 -12.26 21.19 -5.31
N THR A 507 -12.39 20.13 -4.51
CA THR A 507 -13.32 19.01 -4.78
C THR A 507 -14.33 18.72 -3.65
N LEU A 508 -14.99 19.74 -3.09
CA LEU A 508 -15.88 19.57 -1.92
C LEU A 508 -17.40 19.60 -2.22
N ALA A 509 -17.84 19.59 -3.48
CA ALA A 509 -19.27 19.72 -3.83
C ALA A 509 -19.77 18.55 -4.70
N ASN A 510 -20.07 17.41 -4.07
CA ASN A 510 -20.50 16.20 -4.79
C ASN A 510 -22.03 15.99 -4.93
N VAL A 511 -22.82 16.98 -4.52
CA VAL A 511 -24.29 16.89 -4.48
C VAL A 511 -24.92 18.19 -4.92
N GLN A 512 -25.73 18.13 -5.98
CA GLN A 512 -26.47 19.29 -6.49
C GLN A 512 -27.96 19.00 -6.52
N VAL A 513 -28.76 19.90 -5.95
CA VAL A 513 -30.22 19.83 -6.06
C VAL A 513 -30.59 20.27 -7.47
N LEU A 514 -31.21 19.36 -8.23
CA LEU A 514 -31.61 19.61 -9.61
C LEU A 514 -33.03 20.21 -9.67
N SER A 515 -33.93 19.70 -8.83
CA SER A 515 -35.28 20.24 -8.67
C SER A 515 -35.73 20.18 -7.22
N GLU A 516 -36.26 21.29 -6.72
CA GLU A 516 -36.95 21.35 -5.43
C GLU A 516 -38.36 20.76 -5.53
N ALA A 517 -38.82 20.13 -4.45
CA ALA A 517 -40.16 19.61 -4.34
C ALA A 517 -41.20 20.72 -4.30
N ARG A 518 -42.26 20.58 -5.11
CA ARG A 518 -43.41 21.48 -5.16
C ARG A 518 -44.69 20.78 -4.65
N PRO A 519 -45.65 21.51 -4.06
CA PRO A 519 -46.91 20.93 -3.62
C PRO A 519 -47.69 20.29 -4.78
N PRO A 520 -48.08 19.01 -4.71
CA PRO A 520 -48.82 18.33 -5.76
C PRO A 520 -50.28 18.81 -5.83
N LEU A 521 -50.83 18.87 -7.04
CA LEU A 521 -52.20 19.31 -7.31
C LEU A 521 -53.24 18.20 -7.08
N GLU A 522 -52.85 16.94 -7.23
CA GLU A 522 -53.72 15.78 -7.10
C GLU A 522 -53.21 14.81 -6.01
N PRO A 523 -54.10 14.21 -5.19
CA PRO A 523 -53.71 13.21 -4.20
C PRO A 523 -53.38 11.86 -4.87
N ILE A 524 -52.45 11.12 -4.28
CA ILE A 524 -52.12 9.75 -4.67
C ILE A 524 -53.08 8.74 -4.02
N GLY A 525 -53.47 7.70 -4.76
CA GLY A 525 -54.37 6.64 -4.31
C GLY A 525 -55.54 6.37 -5.25
N PRO A 526 -56.28 5.26 -5.06
CA PRO A 526 -57.43 4.94 -5.90
C PRO A 526 -58.47 6.06 -5.81
N SER A 527 -58.89 6.58 -6.97
CA SER A 527 -59.90 7.62 -6.98
C SER A 527 -61.15 7.10 -6.25
N ARG A 528 -61.83 7.98 -5.49
CA ARG A 528 -63.06 7.60 -4.77
C ARG A 528 -64.11 6.97 -5.70
N LYS A 529 -64.06 7.33 -7.00
CA LYS A 529 -64.89 6.76 -8.07
C LYS A 529 -64.56 5.27 -8.34
N ILE A 530 -63.28 4.90 -8.34
CA ILE A 530 -62.83 3.50 -8.52
C ILE A 530 -63.24 2.65 -7.32
N ILE A 531 -63.09 3.14 -6.09
CA ILE A 531 -63.53 2.40 -4.89
C ILE A 531 -65.06 2.22 -4.90
N ALA A 532 -65.82 3.27 -5.23
CA ALA A 532 -67.27 3.17 -5.35
C ALA A 532 -67.69 2.18 -6.44
N LEU A 533 -67.00 2.16 -7.60
CA LEU A 533 -67.24 1.19 -8.67
C LEU A 533 -66.94 -0.24 -8.23
N GLY A 534 -65.82 -0.47 -7.52
CA GLY A 534 -65.50 -1.76 -6.92
C GLY A 534 -66.57 -2.22 -5.92
N GLY A 535 -67.11 -1.29 -5.13
CA GLY A 535 -68.24 -1.54 -4.23
C GLY A 535 -69.53 -1.93 -4.93
N LEU A 536 -69.83 -1.30 -6.08
CA LEU A 536 -70.96 -1.68 -6.93
C LEU A 536 -70.79 -3.11 -7.46
N ILE A 537 -69.61 -3.46 -7.97
CA ILE A 537 -69.32 -4.81 -8.48
C ILE A 537 -69.40 -5.86 -7.37
N ALA A 538 -68.80 -5.59 -6.21
CA ALA A 538 -68.85 -6.48 -5.06
C ALA A 538 -70.29 -6.63 -4.52
N GLY A 539 -71.04 -5.53 -4.42
CA GLY A 539 -72.46 -5.54 -4.02
C GLY A 539 -73.35 -6.31 -4.98
N PHE A 540 -73.05 -6.25 -6.28
CA PHE A 540 -73.73 -7.07 -7.29
C PHE A 540 -73.43 -8.56 -7.10
N GLY A 541 -72.16 -8.93 -6.92
CA GLY A 541 -71.75 -10.32 -6.65
C GLY A 541 -72.40 -10.92 -5.40
N VAL A 542 -72.44 -10.16 -4.30
CA VAL A 542 -73.15 -10.55 -3.07
C VAL A 542 -74.66 -10.70 -3.34
N GLY A 543 -75.24 -9.82 -4.15
CA GLY A 543 -76.65 -9.91 -4.58
C GLY A 543 -76.97 -11.20 -5.31
N VAL A 544 -76.08 -11.65 -6.19
CA VAL A 544 -76.23 -12.92 -6.93
C VAL A 544 -76.21 -14.10 -5.96
N LEU A 545 -75.29 -14.11 -5.00
CA LEU A 545 -75.20 -15.18 -3.99
C LEU A 545 -76.45 -15.23 -3.10
N ILE A 546 -76.95 -14.08 -2.65
CA ILE A 546 -78.18 -13.99 -1.84
C ILE A 546 -79.39 -14.45 -2.67
N ALA A 547 -79.48 -14.05 -3.95
CA ALA A 547 -80.57 -14.45 -4.83
C ALA A 547 -80.60 -15.97 -5.06
N LEU A 548 -79.43 -16.59 -5.30
CA LEU A 548 -79.29 -18.04 -5.45
C LEU A 548 -79.65 -18.77 -4.16
N GLY A 549 -79.15 -18.31 -3.00
CA GLY A 549 -79.42 -18.93 -1.70
C GLY A 549 -80.89 -18.84 -1.28
N LEU A 550 -81.54 -17.69 -1.47
CA LEU A 550 -82.97 -17.51 -1.20
C LEU A 550 -83.84 -18.37 -2.12
N ASN A 551 -83.44 -18.53 -3.39
CA ASN A 551 -84.18 -19.38 -4.30
C ASN A 551 -84.00 -20.86 -3.99
N PHE A 552 -82.79 -21.29 -3.62
CA PHE A 552 -82.52 -22.66 -3.16
C PHE A 552 -83.31 -23.00 -1.89
N ALA A 553 -83.39 -22.08 -0.93
CA ALA A 553 -84.18 -22.27 0.29
C ALA A 553 -85.69 -22.39 0.02
N ARG A 554 -86.21 -21.62 -0.97
CA ARG A 554 -87.62 -21.74 -1.41
C ARG A 554 -87.90 -23.06 -2.11
N LEU A 555 -86.99 -23.53 -2.95
CA LEU A 555 -87.11 -24.83 -3.61
C LEU A 555 -87.09 -25.98 -2.60
N ARG A 556 -86.29 -25.87 -1.53
CA ARG A 556 -86.29 -26.84 -0.43
C ARG A 556 -87.60 -26.85 0.35
N LYS A 557 -88.13 -25.66 0.70
CA LYS A 557 -89.42 -25.54 1.41
C LYS A 557 -90.59 -26.15 0.62
N ASN A 558 -90.64 -25.93 -0.69
CA ASN A 558 -91.66 -26.52 -1.55
C ASN A 558 -91.51 -28.05 -1.71
N ARG A 559 -90.32 -28.59 -1.42
CA ARG A 559 -90.06 -30.04 -1.47
C ARG A 559 -90.48 -30.73 -0.18
N ASP A 560 -90.31 -30.07 0.96
CA ASP A 560 -90.76 -30.56 2.27
C ASP A 560 -92.31 -30.55 2.37
N GLU A 561 -92.99 -29.59 1.72
CA GLU A 561 -94.46 -29.54 1.58
C GLU A 561 -95.03 -30.59 0.61
N ALA A 562 -94.20 -31.21 -0.22
CA ALA A 562 -94.61 -32.28 -1.16
C ALA A 562 -94.39 -33.70 -0.62
N THR A 563 -93.89 -33.83 0.62
CA THR A 563 -93.63 -35.11 1.30
C THR A 563 -94.48 -35.32 2.56
N VAL A 564 -95.52 -34.51 2.76
CA VAL A 564 -96.61 -34.73 3.73
C VAL A 564 -97.87 -35.04 2.95
#